data_AF-V9GIK1-F1
#
_entry.id   AF-V9GIK1-F1
#
_cell.length_a   1.000
_cell.length_b   1.000
_cell.length_c   1.000
_cell.angle_alpha   90.00
_cell.angle_beta   90.00
_cell.angle_gamma   90.00
#
_symmetry.space_group_name_H-M   'P 1'
#
loop_
_entity.id
_entity.type
_entity.pdbx_description
1 polymer ?
#
loop_
_entity_poly.entity_id
_entity_poly.type
_entity_poly.pdbx_seq_one_letter_code
_entity_poly.pdbx_strand_id
1 'polypeptide(L)' 'MTTLYFVRHADSPYVEGLERERGLSERGIVATEKVRVWLAGEGIDMMISSLINAQRTPSSLWPMRSG' A
#
# COMPACT_ATOMS: atom_id res chain seq x y z
N MET A 1 1.40 -23.29 -8.57
CA MET A 1 0.66 -22.18 -9.22
C MET A 1 1.15 -20.91 -8.56
N THR A 2 1.50 -19.88 -9.33
CA THR A 2 1.95 -18.59 -8.79
C THR A 2 1.03 -17.53 -9.34
N THR A 3 0.38 -16.76 -8.46
CA THR A 3 -0.53 -15.68 -8.83
C THR A 3 0.13 -14.34 -8.51
N LEU A 4 0.07 -13.40 -9.47
CA LEU A 4 0.64 -12.07 -9.30
C LEU A 4 -0.47 -11.03 -9.31
N TYR A 5 -0.50 -10.19 -8.27
CA TYR A 5 -1.43 -9.07 -8.16
C TYR A 5 -0.68 -7.76 -8.40
N PHE A 6 -1.05 -7.04 -9.46
CA PHE A 6 -0.51 -5.71 -9.73
C PHE A 6 -1.42 -4.64 -9.13
N VAL A 7 -0.90 -3.91 -8.15
CA VAL A 7 -1.62 -2.82 -7.48
C VAL A 7 -0.97 -1.49 -7.88
N ARG A 8 -1.76 -0.56 -8.41
CA ARG A 8 -1.31 0.81 -8.69
C ARG A 8 -1.19 1.59 -7.38
N HIS A 9 -0.18 2.47 -7.27
CA HIS A 9 -0.07 3.42 -6.16
C HIS A 9 -1.37 4.19 -5.96
N ALA A 10 -1.80 4.30 -4.70
CA ALA A 10 -2.96 5.08 -4.32
C ALA A 10 -2.70 6.59 -4.49
N ASP A 11 -3.78 7.35 -4.51
CA ASP A 11 -3.73 8.79 -4.76
C ASP A 11 -2.81 9.52 -3.76
N SER A 12 -1.93 10.35 -4.28
CA SER A 12 -0.97 11.13 -3.49
C SER A 12 -0.86 12.52 -4.13
N PRO A 13 -1.20 13.58 -3.40
CA PRO A 13 -1.33 14.91 -3.97
C PRO A 13 0.03 15.45 -4.40
N TYR A 14 0.07 16.12 -5.56
CA TYR A 14 1.26 16.84 -5.96
C TYR A 14 1.45 18.06 -5.05
N VAL A 15 2.60 18.11 -4.37
CA VAL A 15 3.04 19.27 -3.58
C VAL A 15 4.45 19.58 -4.07
N GLU A 16 4.60 20.75 -4.68
CA GLU A 16 5.86 21.22 -5.25
C GLU A 16 6.92 21.31 -4.15
N GLY A 17 8.10 20.72 -4.40
CA GLY A 17 9.22 20.70 -3.45
C GLY A 17 9.11 19.63 -2.34
N LEU A 18 7.98 18.93 -2.23
CA LEU A 18 7.76 17.83 -1.27
C LEU A 18 7.36 16.52 -1.98
N GLU A 19 7.71 16.36 -3.25
CA GLU A 19 7.30 15.20 -4.06
C GLU A 19 7.81 13.86 -3.51
N ARG A 20 8.94 13.89 -2.80
CA ARG A 20 9.50 12.73 -2.11
C ARG A 20 8.84 12.49 -0.76
N GLU A 21 8.56 13.54 0.00
CA GLU A 21 8.10 13.48 1.40
C GLU A 21 6.58 13.39 1.55
N ARG A 22 5.82 13.55 0.46
CA ARG A 22 4.36 13.47 0.48
C ARG A 22 3.81 12.07 0.79
N GLY A 23 2.86 12.03 1.70
CA GLY A 23 2.02 10.86 1.98
C GLY A 23 0.89 10.66 0.96
N LEU A 24 0.01 9.72 1.24
CA LEU A 24 -1.24 9.55 0.50
C LEU A 24 -2.23 10.68 0.81
N SER A 25 -3.12 11.00 -0.13
CA SER A 25 -4.30 11.80 0.21
C SER A 25 -5.24 10.98 1.11
N GLU A 26 -6.20 11.61 1.77
CA GLU A 26 -7.25 10.89 2.51
C GLU A 26 -7.97 9.87 1.62
N ARG A 27 -8.23 10.22 0.36
CA ARG A 27 -8.80 9.31 -0.64
C ARG A 27 -7.86 8.15 -0.95
N GLY A 28 -6.56 8.43 -1.02
CA GLY A 28 -5.52 7.41 -1.19
C GLY A 28 -5.49 6.42 -0.02
N ILE A 29 -5.59 6.90 1.22
CA ILE A 29 -5.65 6.05 2.42
C ILE A 29 -6.87 5.12 2.37
N VAL A 30 -8.05 5.68 2.10
CA VAL A 30 -9.30 4.90 2.00
C VAL A 30 -9.21 3.85 0.88
N ALA A 31 -8.61 4.20 -0.27
CA ALA A 31 -8.42 3.27 -1.37
C ALA A 31 -7.48 2.12 -0.99
N THR A 32 -6.38 2.41 -0.29
CA THR A 32 -5.43 1.38 0.17
C THR A 32 -6.07 0.41 1.16
N GLU A 33 -6.88 0.89 2.10
CA GLU A 33 -7.59 0.00 3.05
C GLU A 33 -8.61 -0.90 2.33
N LYS A 34 -9.28 -0.42 1.28
CA LYS A 34 -10.17 -1.27 0.47
C LYS A 34 -9.41 -2.40 -0.22
N VAL A 35 -8.26 -2.10 -0.82
CA VAL A 35 -7.42 -3.10 -1.48
C VAL A 35 -6.90 -4.13 -0.47
N ARG A 36 -6.50 -3.67 0.73
CA ARG A 36 -6.10 -4.56 1.83
C ARG A 36 -7.21 -5.55 2.18
N VAL A 37 -8.43 -5.06 2.41
CA VAL A 37 -9.57 -5.92 2.78
C VAL A 37 -9.88 -6.93 1.67
N TRP A 38 -9.81 -6.51 0.40
CA TRP A 38 -10.00 -7.39 -0.74
C TRP A 38 -8.95 -8.50 -0.83
N LEU A 39 -7.67 -8.17 -0.60
CA LEU A 39 -6.57 -9.13 -0.75
C LEU A 39 -6.30 -9.96 0.51
N ALA A 40 -6.98 -9.67 1.63
CA ALA A 40 -6.74 -10.35 2.91
C ALA A 40 -6.98 -11.87 2.86
N GLY A 41 -7.88 -12.33 1.97
CA GLY A 41 -8.20 -13.75 1.80
C GLY A 41 -7.34 -14.48 0.77
N GLU A 42 -6.48 -13.78 0.03
CA GLU A 42 -5.76 -14.35 -1.12
C GLU A 42 -4.50 -15.13 -0.72
N GLY A 43 -4.13 -15.12 0.57
CA GLY A 43 -2.94 -15.84 1.04
C GLY A 43 -1.64 -15.29 0.46
N ILE A 44 -1.47 -13.96 0.45
CA ILE A 44 -0.30 -13.30 -0.16
C ILE A 44 0.98 -13.67 0.59
N ASP A 45 1.83 -14.49 -0.04
CA ASP A 45 3.12 -14.92 0.52
C ASP A 45 4.19 -13.82 0.50
N MET A 46 4.11 -12.90 -0.48
CA MET A 46 5.12 -11.87 -0.70
C MET A 46 4.52 -10.59 -1.29
N MET A 47 4.99 -9.44 -0.82
CA MET A 47 4.68 -8.12 -1.39
C MET A 47 5.97 -7.40 -1.79
N ILE A 48 5.97 -6.81 -2.99
CA ILE A 48 7.08 -6.02 -3.52
C ILE A 48 6.55 -4.62 -3.85
N SER A 49 7.23 -3.58 -3.38
CA SER A 49 6.86 -2.18 -3.66
C SER A 49 8.09 -1.36 -4.05
N SER A 50 7.87 -0.32 -4.85
CA SER A 50 8.91 0.68 -5.14
C SER A 50 9.19 1.51 -3.88
N LEU A 51 10.46 1.63 -3.46
CA LEU A 51 10.93 2.28 -2.22
C LEU A 51 10.77 3.83 -2.18
N ILE A 52 9.60 4.37 -2.54
CA ILE A 52 9.30 5.80 -2.39
C ILE A 52 8.39 5.97 -1.17
N ASN A 53 9.05 6.31 -0.06
CA ASN A 53 8.60 6.68 1.28
C ASN A 53 7.56 5.79 2.01
N ALA A 54 7.96 5.38 3.22
CA ALA A 54 7.22 4.54 4.16
C ALA A 54 5.84 5.09 4.60
N GLN A 55 5.48 6.34 4.27
CA GLN A 55 4.13 6.88 4.47
C GLN A 55 3.08 6.36 3.47
N ARG A 56 3.48 5.72 2.36
CA ARG A 56 2.57 5.27 1.28
C ARG A 56 2.12 3.82 1.43
N THR A 57 2.81 3.06 2.26
CA THR A 57 2.41 1.73 2.70
C THR A 57 1.88 1.93 4.11
N PRO A 58 0.56 1.98 4.34
CA PRO A 58 0.08 2.18 5.69
C PRO A 58 0.59 1.01 6.52
N SER A 59 1.24 1.33 7.64
CA SER A 59 1.74 0.36 8.63
C SER A 59 0.65 -0.60 9.13
N SER A 60 -0.62 -0.29 8.85
CA SER A 60 -1.79 -1.15 9.03
C SER A 60 -1.82 -2.41 8.15
N LEU A 61 -1.02 -2.49 7.08
CA LEU A 61 -0.83 -3.71 6.28
C LEU A 61 -0.05 -4.80 7.04
N TRP A 62 0.47 -4.48 8.23
CA TRP A 62 1.10 -5.43 9.15
C TRP A 62 0.23 -5.56 10.41
N PRO A 63 -0.41 -6.72 10.64
CA PRO A 63 0.24 -7.78 11.42
C PRO A 63 -0.20 -9.22 11.05
N MET A 64 0.70 -10.20 11.18
CA MET A 64 0.44 -11.57 11.73
C MET A 64 1.51 -12.57 11.25
N ARG A 65 2.59 -12.70 12.02
CA ARG A 65 3.20 -14.01 12.27
C ARG A 65 3.53 -14.12 13.75
N SER A 66 2.71 -14.87 14.46
CA SER A 66 3.11 -15.66 15.62
C SER A 66 2.07 -16.76 15.86
N GLY A 67 2.15 -17.77 14.99
CA GLY A 67 1.85 -19.17 15.27
C GLY A 67 3.07 -19.97 14.82
#